data_AF-A0A2J5QBQ5-F1
#
_entry.id   AF-A0A2J5QBQ5-F1
#
_cell.length_a   1.000
_cell.length_b   1.000
_cell.length_c   1.000
_cell.angle_alpha   90.00
_cell.angle_beta   90.00
_cell.angle_gamma   90.00
#
_symmetry.space_group_name_H-M   'P 1'
#
loop_
_entity.id
_entity.type
_entity.pdbx_description
1 polymer ?
#
loop_
_entity_poly.entity_id
_entity_poly.type
_entity_poly.pdbx_seq_one_letter_code
_entity_poly.pdbx_strand_id
1 'polypeptide(L)'
;MYAPVKEIMTDLLKYNLSSDEALLVLCITREDIRMLTTEWNLSDEDITCVMQRLDATYDQGADVSMVRGITEELMDERRAIRDVSVPASALQKIMLLAGSEMKRLYAVAEDGGGDADAFLAEEMDAMHQLQTAIDA
;
A
#
# COMPACT_ATOMS: atom_id res chain seq x y z
N MET A 1 12.78 -2.78 -20.10
CA MET A 1 13.08 -4.17 -20.52
C MET A 1 13.71 -4.93 -19.37
N TYR A 2 12.94 -5.84 -18.76
CA TYR A 2 13.40 -6.80 -17.75
C TYR A 2 13.81 -8.11 -18.43
N ALA A 3 15.11 -8.33 -18.55
CA ALA A 3 15.68 -9.54 -19.14
C ALA A 3 17.07 -9.83 -18.53
N PRO A 4 17.62 -11.05 -18.70
CA PRO A 4 19.00 -11.33 -18.37
C PRO A 4 19.95 -10.32 -19.05
N VAL A 5 21.02 -9.93 -18.36
CA VAL A 5 22.01 -8.95 -18.86
C VAL A 5 22.50 -9.29 -20.29
N LYS A 6 22.71 -10.58 -20.58
CA LYS A 6 23.14 -11.03 -21.91
C LYS A 6 22.13 -10.73 -23.01
N GLU A 7 20.84 -10.86 -22.72
CA GLU A 7 19.76 -10.56 -23.67
C GLU A 7 19.66 -9.06 -23.90
N ILE A 8 19.73 -8.25 -22.83
CA ILE A 8 19.76 -6.79 -22.92
C ILE A 8 20.91 -6.31 -23.80
N MET A 9 22.12 -6.82 -23.57
CA MET A 9 23.29 -6.45 -24.37
C MET A 9 23.14 -6.89 -25.83
N THR A 10 22.55 -8.06 -26.08
CA THR A 10 22.30 -8.54 -27.44
C THR A 10 21.29 -7.66 -28.17
N ASP A 11 20.25 -7.20 -27.48
CA ASP A 11 19.24 -6.31 -28.05
C ASP A 11 19.77 -4.90 -28.29
N LEU A 12 20.60 -4.37 -27.38
CA LEU A 12 21.29 -3.09 -27.59
C LEU A 12 22.15 -3.10 -28.87
N LEU A 13 22.81 -4.22 -29.16
CA LEU A 13 23.61 -4.40 -30.37
C LEU A 13 22.78 -4.47 -31.67
N LYS A 14 21.45 -4.66 -31.58
CA LYS A 14 20.57 -4.59 -32.76
C LYS A 14 20.32 -3.15 -33.21
N TYR A 15 20.50 -2.17 -32.33
CA TYR A 15 20.39 -0.77 -32.70
C TYR A 15 21.63 -0.37 -33.48
N ASN A 16 21.41 0.23 -34.65
CA ASN A 16 22.49 0.70 -35.52
C ASN A 16 22.99 2.07 -35.03
N LEU A 17 23.49 2.10 -33.79
CA LEU A 17 23.99 3.30 -33.11
C LEU A 17 25.30 3.74 -33.75
N SER A 18 25.49 5.05 -33.92
CA SER A 18 26.75 5.58 -34.42
C SER A 18 27.85 5.44 -33.36
N SER A 19 29.12 5.32 -33.79
CA SER A 19 30.25 5.16 -32.86
C SER A 19 30.50 6.38 -31.96
N ASP A 20 29.98 7.54 -32.35
CA ASP A 20 30.03 8.81 -31.63
C ASP A 20 28.75 9.13 -30.85
N GLU A 21 27.76 8.24 -30.88
CA GLU A 21 26.48 8.42 -30.19
C GLU A 21 26.61 8.08 -28.70
N ALA A 22 26.29 9.04 -27.84
CA ALA A 22 26.32 8.85 -26.39
C ALA A 22 25.06 8.11 -25.92
N LEU A 23 25.23 6.92 -25.36
CA LEU A 23 24.16 6.13 -24.77
C LEU A 23 24.18 6.24 -23.24
N LEU A 24 23.03 6.57 -22.64
CA LEU A 24 22.82 6.46 -21.20
C LEU A 24 22.00 5.21 -20.91
N VAL A 25 22.55 4.29 -20.13
CA VAL A 25 21.87 3.06 -19.70
C VAL A 25 21.74 3.09 -18.18
N LEU A 26 20.51 2.99 -17.70
CA LEU A 26 20.23 2.83 -16.28
C LEU A 26 19.97 1.34 -15.99
N CYS A 27 20.82 0.74 -15.17
CA CYS A 27 20.66 -0.64 -14.71
C CYS A 27 20.15 -0.62 -13.27
N ILE A 28 18.99 -1.20 -13.03
CA ILE A 28 18.45 -1.43 -11.69
C ILE A 28 18.47 -2.94 -11.45
N THR A 29 19.17 -3.36 -10.40
CA THR A 29 19.19 -4.74 -9.94
C THR A 29 18.22 -4.94 -8.78
N ARG A 30 17.95 -6.21 -8.43
CA ARG A 30 17.18 -6.57 -7.23
C ARG A 30 17.83 -6.03 -5.95
N GLU A 31 19.15 -5.93 -5.93
CA GLU A 31 19.89 -5.40 -4.77
C GLU A 31 19.76 -3.87 -4.66
N ASP A 32 19.75 -3.17 -5.80
CA ASP A 32 19.48 -1.73 -5.82
C ASP A 32 18.08 -1.44 -5.29
N ILE A 33 17.07 -2.21 -5.69
CA ILE A 33 15.72 -2.09 -5.13
C ILE A 33 15.76 -2.30 -3.63
N ARG A 34 16.34 -3.40 -3.13
CA ARG A 34 16.45 -3.64 -1.67
C ARG A 34 17.06 -2.46 -0.93
N MET A 35 18.16 -1.93 -1.46
CA MET A 35 18.86 -0.80 -0.87
C MET A 35 17.97 0.44 -0.81
N LEU A 36 17.29 0.76 -1.92
CA LEU A 36 16.39 1.90 -2.04
C LEU A 36 15.10 1.77 -1.23
N THR A 37 14.74 0.54 -0.84
CA THR A 37 13.48 0.22 -0.14
C THR A 37 13.73 -0.44 1.22
N THR A 38 14.87 -0.14 1.85
CA THR A 38 15.32 -0.82 3.08
C THR A 38 14.30 -0.66 4.22
N GLU A 39 13.62 0.48 4.29
CA GLU A 39 12.61 0.81 5.29
C GLU A 39 11.38 -0.11 5.27
N TRP A 40 11.10 -0.73 4.12
CA TRP A 40 9.91 -1.56 3.93
C TRP A 40 10.19 -3.06 4.07
N ASN A 41 11.45 -3.47 4.20
CA ASN A 41 11.87 -4.87 4.35
C ASN A 41 11.20 -5.80 3.31
N LEU A 42 11.29 -5.43 2.04
CA LEU A 42 10.64 -6.15 0.94
C LEU A 42 11.12 -7.60 0.86
N SER A 43 10.16 -8.51 0.67
CA SER A 43 10.44 -9.90 0.34
C SER A 43 10.94 -10.06 -1.10
N ASP A 44 11.47 -11.23 -1.44
CA ASP A 44 11.92 -11.53 -2.79
C ASP A 44 10.78 -11.51 -3.81
N GLU A 45 9.57 -11.83 -3.37
CA GLU A 45 8.36 -11.73 -4.18
C GLU A 45 7.99 -10.26 -4.42
N ASP A 46 8.02 -9.44 -3.37
CA ASP A 46 7.76 -8.00 -3.47
C ASP A 46 8.75 -7.33 -4.45
N ILE A 47 10.04 -7.64 -4.36
CA ILE A 47 11.05 -7.10 -5.28
C ILE A 47 10.80 -7.57 -6.72
N THR A 48 10.33 -8.80 -6.91
CA THR A 48 9.97 -9.29 -8.24
C THR A 48 8.78 -8.51 -8.80
N CYS A 49 7.80 -8.21 -7.95
CA CYS A 49 6.65 -7.39 -8.32
C CYS A 49 7.09 -5.97 -8.71
N VAL A 50 7.97 -5.33 -7.92
CA VAL A 50 8.54 -4.01 -8.24
C VAL A 50 9.24 -4.05 -9.60
N MET A 51 10.09 -5.05 -9.87
CA MET A 51 10.77 -5.21 -11.16
C MET A 51 9.80 -5.37 -12.34
N GLN A 52 8.74 -6.16 -12.18
CA GLN A 52 7.71 -6.35 -13.21
C GLN A 52 6.92 -5.06 -13.48
N ARG A 53 6.56 -4.34 -12.43
CA ARG A 53 5.84 -3.06 -12.54
C ARG A 53 6.72 -2.00 -13.20
N LEU A 54 8.01 -1.91 -12.82
CA LEU A 54 8.97 -1.03 -13.48
C LEU A 54 9.11 -1.31 -14.97
N ASP A 55 9.12 -2.58 -15.38
CA ASP A 55 9.19 -2.95 -16.79
C ASP A 55 7.92 -2.53 -17.55
N ALA A 56 6.74 -2.66 -16.93
CA ALA A 56 5.47 -2.23 -17.51
C ALA A 56 5.35 -0.70 -17.63
N THR A 57 5.92 0.08 -16.71
CA THR A 57 5.95 1.55 -16.78
C THR A 57 7.13 2.12 -17.55
N TYR A 58 8.00 1.27 -18.10
CA TYR A 58 9.27 1.68 -18.73
C TYR A 58 9.09 2.63 -19.92
N ASP A 59 7.93 2.66 -20.58
CA ASP A 59 7.62 3.61 -21.66
C ASP A 59 7.75 5.08 -21.22
N GLN A 60 7.73 5.36 -19.92
CA GLN A 60 7.90 6.71 -19.35
C GLN A 60 9.31 6.96 -18.79
N GLY A 61 10.24 6.01 -18.96
CA GLY A 61 11.52 5.98 -18.26
C GLY A 61 11.39 5.52 -16.80
N ALA A 62 12.47 5.01 -16.24
CA ALA A 62 12.52 4.59 -14.84
C ALA A 62 13.58 5.41 -14.09
N ASP A 63 13.20 5.96 -12.94
CA ASP A 63 14.12 6.62 -12.01
C ASP A 63 13.93 6.07 -10.59
N VAL A 64 14.74 6.55 -9.65
CA VAL A 64 14.66 6.16 -8.23
C VAL A 64 13.29 6.47 -7.63
N SER A 65 12.66 7.56 -8.06
CA SER A 65 11.35 7.99 -7.57
C SER A 65 10.27 6.98 -7.97
N MET A 66 10.35 6.43 -9.18
CA MET A 66 9.43 5.40 -9.68
C MET A 66 9.56 4.09 -8.88
N VAL A 67 10.78 3.67 -8.53
CA VAL A 67 10.99 2.50 -7.65
C VAL A 67 10.30 2.72 -6.30
N ARG A 68 10.48 3.90 -5.70
CA ARG A 68 9.84 4.23 -4.42
C ARG A 68 8.32 4.32 -4.55
N GLY A 69 7.80 4.97 -5.59
CA GLY A 69 6.35 5.11 -5.81
C GLY A 69 5.66 3.75 -5.97
N ILE A 70 6.20 2.87 -6.81
CA ILE A 70 5.68 1.49 -6.96
C ILE A 70 5.73 0.74 -5.62
N THR A 71 6.81 0.92 -4.85
CA THR A 71 6.96 0.28 -3.55
C THR A 71 5.95 0.82 -2.53
N GLU A 72 5.76 2.13 -2.47
CA GLU A 72 4.77 2.79 -1.60
C GLU A 72 3.36 2.30 -1.91
N GLU A 73 2.99 2.22 -3.18
CA GLU A 73 1.71 1.66 -3.62
C GLU A 73 1.54 0.20 -3.17
N LEU A 74 2.56 -0.66 -3.36
CA LEU A 74 2.52 -2.04 -2.88
C LEU A 74 2.34 -2.13 -1.35
N MET A 75 2.97 -1.23 -0.60
CA MET A 75 2.82 -1.19 0.86
C MET A 75 1.44 -0.70 1.28
N ASP A 76 0.87 0.26 0.56
CA ASP A 76 -0.49 0.76 0.82
C ASP A 76 -1.55 -0.28 0.47
N GLU A 77 -1.39 -0.99 -0.65
CA GLU A 77 -2.22 -2.15 -1.01
C GLU A 77 -2.16 -3.22 0.09
N ARG A 78 -0.96 -3.54 0.59
CA ARG A 78 -0.78 -4.49 1.70
C ARG A 78 -1.41 -4.00 3.00
N ARG A 79 -1.34 -2.69 3.29
CA ARG A 79 -1.98 -2.09 4.46
C ARG A 79 -3.50 -2.13 4.37
N ALA A 80 -4.06 -1.95 3.19
CA ALA A 80 -5.51 -1.97 2.97
C ALA A 80 -6.14 -3.35 3.23
N ILE A 81 -5.38 -4.43 3.01
CA ILE A 81 -5.87 -5.82 3.17
C ILE A 81 -5.33 -6.52 4.42
N ARG A 82 -4.63 -5.82 5.31
CA ARG A 82 -3.99 -6.48 6.46
C ARG A 82 -5.04 -6.91 7.48
N ASP A 83 -4.95 -8.17 7.92
CA ASP A 83 -5.62 -8.63 9.13
C ASP A 83 -4.77 -8.28 10.36
N VAL A 84 -5.39 -7.62 11.35
CA VAL A 84 -4.74 -7.28 12.62
C VAL A 84 -5.41 -8.06 13.75
N SER A 85 -4.62 -8.83 14.50
CA SER A 85 -5.10 -9.46 15.73
C SER A 85 -4.98 -8.49 16.90
N VAL A 86 -6.07 -8.28 17.63
CA VAL A 86 -6.10 -7.54 18.88
C VAL A 86 -6.67 -8.42 19.98
N PRO A 87 -6.16 -8.35 21.23
CA PRO A 87 -6.79 -9.04 22.35
C PRO A 87 -8.23 -8.56 22.52
N ALA A 88 -9.18 -9.50 22.69
CA ALA A 88 -10.59 -9.17 22.87
C ALA A 88 -10.82 -8.15 24.01
N SER A 89 -10.06 -8.27 25.11
CA SER A 89 -10.13 -7.32 26.23
C SER A 89 -9.66 -5.91 25.90
N ALA A 90 -8.75 -5.74 24.94
CA ALA A 90 -8.34 -4.43 24.44
C ALA A 90 -9.43 -3.84 23.52
N LEU A 91 -9.99 -4.66 22.62
CA LEU A 91 -11.08 -4.27 21.75
C LEU A 91 -12.32 -3.85 22.54
N GLN A 92 -12.71 -4.61 23.58
CA GLN A 92 -13.81 -4.28 24.48
C GLN A 92 -13.63 -2.91 25.16
N LYS A 93 -12.40 -2.56 25.59
CA LYS A 93 -12.12 -1.25 26.18
C LYS A 93 -12.31 -0.12 25.17
N ILE A 94 -11.85 -0.32 23.93
CA ILE A 94 -12.03 0.65 22.84
C ILE A 94 -13.52 0.82 22.54
N MET A 95 -14.27 -0.28 22.45
CA MET A 95 -15.72 -0.27 22.26
C MET A 95 -16.46 0.48 23.37
N LEU A 96 -16.07 0.30 24.64
CA LEU A 96 -16.66 1.05 25.76
C LEU A 96 -16.40 2.56 25.66
N LEU A 97 -15.20 2.95 25.24
CA LEU A 97 -14.84 4.35 25.01
C LEU A 97 -15.62 4.93 23.83
N ALA A 98 -15.69 4.21 22.72
CA ALA A 98 -16.46 4.58 21.53
C ALA A 98 -17.96 4.74 21.88
N GLY A 99 -18.55 3.77 22.60
CA GLY A 99 -19.94 3.87 23.04
C GLY A 99 -20.21 5.05 23.98
N SER A 100 -19.23 5.45 24.78
CA SER A 100 -19.35 6.66 25.63
C SER A 100 -19.33 7.93 24.79
N GLU A 101 -18.49 7.99 23.77
CA GLU A 101 -18.43 9.11 22.84
C GLU A 101 -19.66 9.19 21.94
N MET A 102 -20.16 8.06 21.45
CA MET A 102 -21.40 8.00 20.67
C MET A 102 -22.59 8.55 21.46
N LYS A 103 -22.70 8.26 22.77
CA LYS A 103 -23.73 8.88 23.62
C LYS A 103 -23.63 10.40 23.67
N ARG A 104 -22.41 10.93 23.67
CA ARG A 104 -22.16 12.38 23.63
C ARG A 104 -22.58 12.97 22.28
N LEU A 105 -22.22 12.31 21.19
CA LEU A 105 -22.62 12.71 19.83
C LEU A 105 -24.14 12.64 19.63
N TYR A 106 -24.78 11.62 20.19
CA TYR A 106 -26.23 11.45 20.15
C TYR A 106 -26.97 12.64 20.77
N ALA A 107 -26.57 13.04 21.99
CA ALA A 107 -27.16 14.20 22.67
C ALA A 107 -26.97 15.50 21.87
N VAL A 108 -25.80 15.68 21.23
CA VAL A 108 -25.54 16.83 20.35
C VAL A 108 -26.45 16.82 19.11
N ALA A 109 -26.69 15.65 18.52
CA ALA A 109 -27.56 15.50 17.37
C ALA A 109 -29.04 15.77 17.72
N GLU A 110 -29.49 15.29 18.89
CA GLU A 110 -30.82 15.58 19.44
C GLU A 110 -31.01 17.08 19.69
N ASP A 111 -30.04 17.73 20.33
CA ASP A 111 -30.06 19.18 20.60
C ASP A 111 -30.08 20.00 19.29
N GLY A 112 -29.51 19.46 18.22
CA GLY A 112 -29.54 20.05 16.87
C GLY A 112 -30.89 19.89 16.15
N GLY A 113 -31.84 19.14 16.71
CA GLY A 113 -33.17 18.89 16.14
C GLY A 113 -33.16 17.92 14.94
N GLY A 114 -32.07 17.17 14.75
CA GLY A 114 -31.94 16.15 13.71
C GLY A 114 -32.36 14.76 14.19
N ASP A 115 -32.42 13.80 13.26
CA ASP A 115 -32.58 12.38 13.59
C ASP A 115 -31.23 11.82 14.06
N ALA A 116 -31.08 11.66 15.37
CA ALA A 116 -29.86 11.18 16.00
C ALA A 116 -29.58 9.70 15.70
N ASP A 117 -30.62 8.89 15.46
CA ASP A 117 -30.47 7.47 15.10
C ASP A 117 -29.92 7.36 13.67
N ALA A 118 -30.43 8.17 12.74
CA ALA A 118 -29.87 8.25 11.38
C ALA A 118 -28.45 8.80 11.36
N PHE A 119 -28.12 9.74 12.27
CA PHE A 119 -26.80 10.34 12.38
C PHE A 119 -25.71 9.36 12.84
N LEU A 120 -26.04 8.36 13.67
CA LEU A 120 -25.09 7.37 14.21
C LEU A 120 -25.29 5.94 13.68
N ALA A 121 -26.06 5.78 12.59
CA ALA A 121 -26.43 4.46 12.09
C ALA A 121 -25.21 3.61 11.71
N GLU A 122 -24.21 4.20 11.05
CA GLU A 122 -22.99 3.50 10.62
C GLU A 122 -22.13 3.08 11.82
N GLU A 123 -21.96 3.96 12.80
CA GLU A 123 -21.19 3.69 14.02
C GLU A 123 -21.88 2.62 14.88
N MET A 124 -23.21 2.65 14.95
CA MET A 124 -23.98 1.62 15.64
C MET A 124 -23.82 0.26 14.97
N ASP A 125 -23.95 0.19 13.65
CA ASP A 125 -23.76 -1.06 12.91
C ASP A 125 -22.34 -1.63 13.11
N ALA A 126 -21.31 -0.79 12.99
CA ALA A 126 -19.92 -1.19 13.24
C ALA A 126 -19.72 -1.76 14.65
N MET A 127 -20.30 -1.12 15.68
CA MET A 127 -20.25 -1.61 17.06
C MET A 127 -20.95 -2.96 17.25
N HIS A 128 -22.08 -3.20 16.58
CA HIS A 128 -22.80 -4.47 16.65
C HIS A 128 -22.03 -5.60 15.95
N GLN A 129 -21.40 -5.32 14.81
CA GLN A 129 -20.55 -6.28 14.11
C GLN A 129 -19.35 -6.69 14.98
N LEU A 130 -18.68 -5.73 15.62
CA LEU A 130 -17.58 -5.99 16.53
C LEU A 130 -18.02 -6.78 17.78
N GLN A 131 -19.18 -6.46 18.34
CA GLN A 131 -19.73 -7.19 19.48
C GLN A 131 -20.02 -8.65 19.11
N THR A 132 -20.65 -8.88 17.95
CA THR A 132 -20.91 -10.23 17.42
C THR A 132 -19.62 -11.02 17.23
N ALA A 133 -18.54 -10.37 16.75
CA ALA A 133 -17.24 -11.02 16.57
C ALA A 133 -16.54 -11.36 17.89
N ILE A 134 -16.81 -10.64 18.98
CA ILE A 134 -16.27 -10.93 20.32
C ILE A 134 -17.03 -12.08 20.99
N ASP A 135 -18.34 -12.17 20.76
CA ASP A 135 -19.21 -13.16 21.41
C ASP A 135 -19.24 -14.52 20.69
N ALA A 136 -18.68 -14.61 19.48
CA ALA A 136 -18.55 -15.83 18.66
C ALA A 136 -17.40 -16.75 19.12
#